data_AF-W1YBR5-F1
#
_entry.id   AF-W1YBR5-F1
#
_cell.length_a   1.000
_cell.length_b   1.000
_cell.length_c   1.000
_cell.angle_alpha   90.00
_cell.angle_beta   90.00
_cell.angle_gamma   90.00
#
_symmetry.space_group_name_H-M   'P 1'
#
loop_
_entity.id
_entity.type
_entity.pdbx_description
1 polymer ?
#
loop_
_entity_poly.entity_id
_entity_poly.type
_entity_poly.pdbx_seq_one_letter_code
_entity_poly.pdbx_strand_id
1 'polypeptide(L)'
;MLSLILIRKNEYLTKICRHLKIDLGAYFLLIISQIILSLPIMFFNNKSTNLSDKTNHYIDNYWLLIIALLISPIIEEKLFREYLWKKVLMKHIKNIYISALLSSMLFSLAHLSLNFLPFVGNGLVFCWVYHKTNSIINNIFLHFIYNTSLVTLALFLMN
;
A
#
# COMPACT_ATOMS: atom_id res chain seq x y z
N MET A 1 -41.02 4.23 -9.07
CA MET A 1 -40.22 4.43 -7.84
C MET A 1 -39.42 3.18 -7.45
N LEU A 2 -40.04 2.00 -7.34
CA LEU A 2 -39.35 0.73 -7.03
C LEU A 2 -38.23 0.36 -8.03
N SER A 3 -38.47 0.52 -9.34
CA SER A 3 -37.51 0.19 -10.39
C SER A 3 -36.21 1.01 -10.31
N LEU A 4 -36.30 2.31 -10.01
CA LEU A 4 -35.14 3.19 -9.84
C LEU A 4 -34.29 2.82 -8.62
N ILE A 5 -34.92 2.38 -7.52
CA ILE A 5 -34.22 1.90 -6.32
C ILE A 5 -33.44 0.62 -6.64
N LEU A 6 -34.05 -0.31 -7.39
CA LEU A 6 -33.39 -1.56 -7.80
C LEU A 6 -32.21 -1.31 -8.75
N ILE A 7 -32.35 -0.40 -9.73
CA ILE A 7 -31.27 -0.02 -10.64
C ILE A 7 -30.09 0.59 -9.87
N ARG A 8 -30.36 1.56 -8.99
CA ARG A 8 -29.32 2.23 -8.19
C ARG A 8 -28.60 1.27 -7.24
N LYS A 9 -29.32 0.31 -6.64
CA LYS A 9 -28.73 -0.76 -5.82
C LYS A 9 -27.81 -1.64 -6.67
N ASN A 10 -28.21 -1.99 -7.89
CA ASN A 10 -27.42 -2.83 -8.79
C ASN A 10 -26.11 -2.14 -9.25
N GLU A 11 -26.17 -0.86 -9.59
CA GLU A 11 -24.98 -0.06 -9.93
C GLU A 11 -23.99 0.05 -8.75
N TYR A 12 -24.51 0.27 -7.55
CA TYR A 12 -23.70 0.34 -6.33
C TYR A 12 -22.99 -0.99 -6.04
N LEU A 13 -23.72 -2.11 -6.10
CA LEU A 13 -23.15 -3.45 -5.92
C LEU A 13 -22.09 -3.76 -6.98
N THR A 14 -22.37 -3.42 -8.24
CA THR A 14 -21.42 -3.61 -9.35
C THR A 14 -20.12 -2.84 -9.11
N LYS A 15 -20.23 -1.59 -8.63
CA LYS A 15 -19.07 -0.76 -8.27
C LYS A 15 -18.25 -1.40 -7.14
N ILE A 16 -18.89 -1.87 -6.07
CA ILE A 16 -18.22 -2.58 -4.97
C ILE A 16 -17.50 -3.82 -5.48
N CYS A 17 -18.19 -4.69 -6.24
CA CYS A 17 -17.60 -5.91 -6.76
C CYS A 17 -16.39 -5.63 -7.65
N ARG A 18 -16.44 -4.56 -8.47
CA ARG A 18 -15.31 -4.13 -9.29
C ARG A 18 -14.12 -3.69 -8.44
N HIS A 19 -14.37 -2.90 -7.40
CA HIS A 19 -13.35 -2.43 -6.48
C HIS A 19 -12.70 -3.59 -5.72
N LEU A 20 -13.49 -4.50 -5.17
CA LEU A 20 -12.99 -5.70 -4.48
C LEU A 20 -12.11 -6.58 -5.38
N LYS A 21 -12.47 -6.75 -6.66
CA LYS A 21 -11.64 -7.48 -7.62
C LYS A 21 -10.30 -6.80 -7.87
N ILE A 22 -10.29 -5.47 -7.98
CA ILE A 22 -9.05 -4.68 -8.15
C ILE A 22 -8.20 -4.81 -6.89
N ASP A 23 -8.79 -4.62 -5.70
CA ASP A 23 -8.09 -4.65 -4.43
C ASP A 23 -7.52 -6.06 -4.15
N LEU A 24 -8.24 -7.12 -4.50
CA LEU A 24 -7.75 -8.50 -4.41
C LEU A 24 -6.53 -8.74 -5.32
N GLY A 25 -6.61 -8.33 -6.59
CA GLY A 25 -5.48 -8.44 -7.50
C GLY A 25 -4.27 -7.60 -7.04
N ALA A 26 -4.53 -6.40 -6.53
CA ALA A 26 -3.51 -5.52 -5.98
C ALA A 26 -2.82 -6.12 -4.76
N TYR A 27 -3.57 -6.78 -3.86
CA TYR A 27 -3.01 -7.45 -2.69
C TYR A 27 -1.95 -8.50 -3.09
N PHE A 28 -2.26 -9.35 -4.08
CA PHE A 28 -1.27 -10.31 -4.58
C PHE A 28 -0.08 -9.62 -5.24
N LEU A 29 -0.30 -8.54 -6.00
CA LEU A 29 0.79 -7.76 -6.59
C LEU A 29 1.69 -7.13 -5.52
N LEU A 30 1.15 -6.66 -4.40
CA LEU A 30 1.93 -6.12 -3.28
C LEU A 30 2.82 -7.20 -2.66
N ILE A 31 2.31 -8.42 -2.46
CA ILE A 31 3.08 -9.54 -1.93
C ILE A 31 4.19 -9.95 -2.91
N ILE A 32 3.87 -10.07 -4.20
CA ILE A 32 4.84 -10.41 -5.25
C ILE A 32 5.92 -9.33 -5.36
N SER A 33 5.52 -8.05 -5.38
CA SER A 33 6.40 -6.88 -5.36
C SER A 33 7.37 -6.96 -4.17
N GLN A 34 6.85 -7.20 -2.97
CA GLN A 34 7.66 -7.31 -1.76
C GLN A 34 8.71 -8.41 -1.86
N ILE A 35 8.32 -9.61 -2.29
CA ILE A 35 9.22 -10.76 -2.38
C ILE A 35 10.28 -10.49 -3.45
N ILE A 36 9.88 -10.24 -4.70
CA ILE A 36 10.80 -10.11 -5.83
C ILE A 36 11.77 -8.95 -5.63
N LEU A 37 11.28 -7.78 -5.21
CA LEU A 37 12.10 -6.58 -5.09
C LEU A 37 12.98 -6.59 -3.85
N SER A 38 12.72 -7.48 -2.88
CA SER A 38 13.60 -7.69 -1.73
C SER A 38 14.77 -8.62 -2.03
N LEU A 39 14.71 -9.44 -3.08
CA LEU A 39 15.77 -10.40 -3.43
C LEU A 39 17.15 -9.75 -3.57
N PRO A 40 17.33 -8.62 -4.29
CA PRO A 40 18.64 -8.01 -4.41
C PRO A 40 19.24 -7.62 -3.05
N ILE A 41 18.40 -7.13 -2.13
CA ILE A 41 18.85 -6.72 -0.79
C ILE A 41 19.34 -7.93 0.00
N MET A 42 18.71 -9.10 -0.15
CA MET A 42 19.17 -10.34 0.48
C MET A 42 20.55 -10.77 0.01
N PHE A 43 20.91 -10.49 -1.25
CA PHE A 43 22.25 -10.80 -1.78
C PHE A 43 23.34 -9.84 -1.31
N PHE A 44 23.03 -8.55 -1.15
CA PHE A 44 24.02 -7.53 -0.77
C PHE A 44 24.18 -7.37 0.75
N ASN A 45 23.15 -7.70 1.52
CA ASN A 45 23.17 -7.47 2.96
C ASN A 45 23.57 -8.74 3.73
N ASN A 46 24.87 -8.88 4.00
CA ASN A 46 25.41 -9.96 4.83
C ASN A 46 25.11 -9.81 6.34
N LYS A 47 24.52 -8.69 6.76
CA LYS A 47 24.00 -8.53 8.12
C LYS A 47 22.55 -8.99 8.16
N SER A 48 22.29 -10.12 8.80
CA SER A 48 20.94 -10.49 9.21
C SER A 48 20.41 -9.41 10.15
N THR A 49 19.57 -8.51 9.65
CA THR A 49 18.71 -7.77 10.54
C THR A 49 17.77 -8.80 11.15
N ASN A 50 17.94 -9.11 12.43
CA ASN A 50 17.09 -10.08 13.11
C ASN A 50 15.64 -9.60 12.96
N LEU A 51 14.84 -10.38 12.24
CA LEU A 51 13.40 -10.13 12.07
C LEU A 51 12.72 -9.99 13.44
N SER A 52 13.23 -10.72 14.43
CA SER A 52 12.80 -10.67 15.83
C SER A 52 12.99 -9.29 16.47
N ASP A 53 14.11 -8.60 16.26
CA ASP A 53 14.38 -7.32 16.95
C ASP A 53 13.44 -6.21 16.47
N LYS A 54 13.17 -6.14 15.17
CA LYS A 54 12.21 -5.15 14.61
C LYS A 54 10.78 -5.44 15.03
N THR A 55 10.38 -6.71 15.00
CA THR A 55 8.99 -7.08 15.29
C THR A 55 8.72 -6.99 16.79
N ASN A 56 9.65 -7.41 17.65
CA ASN A 56 9.56 -7.23 19.11
C ASN A 56 9.37 -5.77 19.48
N HIS A 57 10.08 -4.84 18.82
CA HIS A 57 9.89 -3.41 19.04
C HIS A 57 8.44 -2.93 18.82
N TYR A 58 7.72 -3.50 17.84
CA TYR A 58 6.31 -3.19 17.61
C TYR A 58 5.37 -3.93 18.57
N ILE A 59 5.64 -5.19 18.91
CA ILE A 59 4.82 -5.98 19.85
C ILE A 59 4.88 -5.39 21.25
N ASP A 60 6.08 -5.04 21.71
CA ASP A 60 6.32 -4.51 23.05
C ASP A 60 5.70 -3.11 23.24
N ASN A 61 5.36 -2.43 22.12
CA ASN A 61 4.78 -1.09 22.10
C ASN A 61 3.46 -1.07 21.31
N TYR A 62 2.37 -1.44 21.97
CA TYR A 62 1.02 -1.45 21.37
C TYR A 62 0.64 -0.15 20.64
N TRP A 63 1.08 1.01 21.15
CA TRP A 63 0.85 2.30 20.48
C TRP A 63 1.57 2.42 19.13
N LEU A 64 2.81 1.94 19.02
CA LEU A 64 3.54 1.92 17.75
C LEU A 64 2.85 1.00 16.74
N LEU A 65 2.32 -0.12 17.20
CA LEU A 65 1.55 -1.04 16.35
C LEU A 65 0.28 -0.38 15.80
N ILE A 66 -0.51 0.30 16.64
CA ILE A 66 -1.70 1.06 16.20
C ILE A 66 -1.29 2.12 15.17
N ILE A 67 -0.22 2.87 15.45
CA ILE A 67 0.24 3.92 14.53
C ILE A 67 0.62 3.31 13.19
N ALA A 68 1.43 2.25 13.18
CA ALA A 68 1.91 1.59 11.95
C ALA A 68 0.78 0.95 11.12
N LEU A 69 -0.24 0.39 11.78
CA LEU A 69 -1.34 -0.28 11.10
C LEU A 69 -2.45 0.68 10.69
N LEU A 70 -2.85 1.62 11.53
CA LEU A 70 -4.03 2.46 11.27
C LEU A 70 -3.67 3.87 10.83
N ILE A 71 -2.81 4.55 11.59
CA ILE A 71 -2.55 5.98 11.39
C ILE A 71 -1.66 6.22 10.18
N SER A 72 -0.58 5.43 10.04
CA SER A 72 0.39 5.55 8.94
C SER A 72 -0.30 5.39 7.59
N PRO A 73 -1.09 4.33 7.32
CA PRO A 73 -1.76 4.17 6.03
C PRO A 73 -2.69 5.34 5.68
N ILE A 74 -3.39 5.93 6.67
CA ILE A 74 -4.25 7.09 6.43
C ILE A 74 -3.43 8.29 5.98
N ILE A 75 -2.34 8.61 6.70
CA ILE A 75 -1.49 9.76 6.42
C ILE A 75 -0.77 9.56 5.09
N GLU A 76 -0.17 8.39 4.89
CA GLU A 76 0.63 8.07 3.72
C GLU A 76 -0.21 8.08 2.44
N GLU A 77 -1.39 7.45 2.43
CA GLU A 77 -2.21 7.44 1.22
C GLU A 77 -2.72 8.85 0.89
N LYS A 78 -3.14 9.63 1.89
CA LYS A 78 -3.54 11.04 1.67
C LYS A 78 -2.39 11.89 1.13
N LEU A 79 -1.21 11.76 1.71
CA LEU A 79 -0.03 12.55 1.31
C LEU A 79 0.50 12.14 -0.05
N PHE A 80 0.75 10.85 -0.27
CA PHE A 80 1.45 10.36 -1.46
C PHE A 80 0.52 10.11 -2.65
N ARG A 81 -0.73 9.66 -2.44
CA ARG A 81 -1.68 9.41 -3.53
C ARG A 81 -2.56 10.60 -3.83
N GLU A 82 -3.31 11.06 -2.83
CA GLU A 82 -4.30 12.10 -3.08
C GLU A 82 -3.62 13.45 -3.35
N TYR A 83 -2.67 13.86 -2.50
CA TYR A 83 -2.00 15.14 -2.65
C TYR A 83 -0.87 15.08 -3.68
N LEU A 84 0.21 14.36 -3.40
CA LEU A 84 1.41 14.38 -4.23
C LEU A 84 1.17 13.82 -5.63
N TRP A 85 0.71 12.57 -5.75
CA TRP A 85 0.55 11.94 -7.07
C TRP A 85 -0.58 12.59 -7.89
N LYS A 86 -1.80 12.63 -7.36
CA LYS A 86 -2.98 13.08 -8.12
C LYS A 86 -3.09 14.59 -8.24
N LYS A 87 -2.91 15.37 -7.16
CA LYS A 87 -3.12 16.84 -7.21
C LYS A 87 -1.89 17.60 -7.71
N VAL A 88 -0.67 17.13 -7.41
CA VAL A 88 0.57 17.82 -7.80
C VAL A 88 1.18 17.21 -9.07
N LEU A 89 1.70 15.99 -9.01
CA LEU A 89 2.51 15.42 -10.10
C LEU A 89 1.70 15.21 -11.39
N MET A 90 0.51 14.62 -11.31
CA MET A 90 -0.37 14.43 -12.47
C MET A 90 -0.79 15.75 -13.12
N LYS A 91 -0.93 16.84 -12.34
CA LYS A 91 -1.29 18.17 -12.83
C LYS A 91 -0.15 18.82 -13.63
N HIS A 92 1.09 18.68 -13.14
CA HIS A 92 2.25 19.34 -13.73
C HIS A 92 2.95 18.52 -14.82
N ILE A 93 3.10 17.21 -14.61
CA ILE A 93 3.84 16.31 -15.52
C ILE A 93 2.95 15.78 -16.64
N LYS A 94 1.65 15.59 -16.38
CA LYS A 94 0.66 15.04 -17.32
C LYS A 94 1.02 13.66 -17.90
N ASN A 95 1.92 12.92 -17.27
CA ASN A 95 2.28 11.55 -17.63
C ASN A 95 2.06 10.63 -16.42
N ILE A 96 1.18 9.64 -16.58
CA ILE A 96 0.79 8.72 -15.50
C ILE A 96 1.96 7.90 -14.97
N TYR A 97 2.81 7.39 -15.85
CA TYR A 97 3.92 6.51 -15.48
C TYR A 97 5.01 7.28 -14.74
N ILE A 98 5.41 8.45 -15.26
CA ILE A 98 6.42 9.29 -14.64
C ILE A 98 5.92 9.81 -13.28
N SER A 99 4.66 10.27 -13.22
CA SER A 99 4.08 10.77 -11.96
C SER A 99 4.00 9.67 -10.90
N ALA A 100 3.59 8.45 -11.29
CA ALA A 100 3.51 7.31 -10.38
C ALA A 100 4.91 6.92 -9.87
N LEU A 101 5.90 6.86 -10.76
CA LEU A 101 7.28 6.54 -10.38
C LEU A 101 7.85 7.55 -9.38
N LEU A 102 7.70 8.86 -9.65
CA LEU A 102 8.20 9.91 -8.75
C LEU A 102 7.50 9.90 -7.38
N SER A 103 6.17 9.74 -7.33
CA SER A 103 5.46 9.58 -6.05
C SER A 103 5.95 8.36 -5.28
N SER A 104 6.19 7.26 -5.97
CA SER A 104 6.64 6.00 -5.36
C SER A 104 8.08 6.05 -4.86
N MET A 105 8.97 6.75 -5.58
CA MET A 105 10.34 7.02 -5.11
C MET A 105 10.33 7.89 -3.86
N LEU A 106 9.52 8.95 -3.82
CA LEU A 106 9.41 9.82 -2.63
C LEU A 106 8.78 9.09 -1.45
N PHE A 107 7.76 8.26 -1.69
CA PHE A 107 7.18 7.36 -0.67
C PHE A 107 8.24 6.43 -0.08
N SER A 108 9.06 5.82 -0.93
CA SER A 108 10.15 4.94 -0.51
C SER A 108 11.24 5.67 0.28
N LEU A 109 11.65 6.86 -0.15
CA LEU A 109 12.60 7.69 0.59
C LEU A 109 12.10 8.06 1.99
N ALA A 110 10.80 8.33 2.15
CA ALA A 110 10.21 8.68 3.44
C ALA A 110 10.27 7.54 4.47
N HIS A 111 10.45 6.29 4.02
CA HIS A 111 10.61 5.14 4.92
C HIS A 111 12.01 5.02 5.53
N LEU A 112 12.99 5.80 5.04
CA LEU A 112 14.37 5.86 5.56
C LEU A 112 14.98 4.46 5.80
N SER A 113 14.76 3.56 4.85
CA SER A 113 15.12 2.15 4.99
C SER A 113 15.94 1.65 3.80
N LEU A 114 16.68 0.56 4.03
CA LEU A 114 17.37 -0.17 2.95
C LEU A 114 16.39 -0.89 2.01
N ASN A 115 15.11 -1.03 2.40
CA ASN A 115 14.06 -1.67 1.60
C ASN A 115 13.49 -0.73 0.53
N PHE A 116 14.37 0.05 -0.12
CA PHE A 116 13.97 1.08 -1.06
C PHE A 116 13.16 0.51 -2.23
N LEU A 117 13.64 -0.57 -2.87
CA LEU A 117 13.00 -1.15 -4.06
C LEU A 117 11.59 -1.70 -3.75
N PRO A 118 11.37 -2.52 -2.69
CA PRO A 118 10.04 -2.96 -2.30
C PRO A 118 9.06 -1.79 -2.07
N PHE A 119 9.48 -0.73 -1.39
CA PHE A 119 8.62 0.43 -1.16
C PHE A 119 8.28 1.18 -2.45
N VAL A 120 9.21 1.27 -3.42
CA VAL A 120 8.90 1.82 -4.75
C VAL A 120 7.86 0.95 -5.47
N GLY A 121 8.05 -0.37 -5.47
CA GLY A 121 7.10 -1.30 -6.10
C GLY A 121 5.70 -1.20 -5.50
N ASN A 122 5.60 -1.19 -4.17
CA ASN A 122 4.33 -1.04 -3.47
C ASN A 122 3.69 0.32 -3.75
N GLY A 123 4.49 1.39 -3.78
CA GLY A 123 4.04 2.73 -4.16
C GLY A 123 3.39 2.77 -5.56
N LEU A 124 3.97 2.05 -6.52
CA LEU A 124 3.43 1.94 -7.88
C LEU A 124 2.10 1.20 -7.90
N VAL A 125 1.99 0.10 -7.15
CA VAL A 125 0.73 -0.65 -7.02
C VAL A 125 -0.36 0.24 -6.41
N PHE A 126 -0.07 0.97 -5.34
CA PHE A 126 -1.03 1.89 -4.73
C PHE A 126 -1.43 3.04 -5.66
N CYS A 127 -0.52 3.58 -6.47
CA CYS A 127 -0.88 4.56 -7.52
C CYS A 127 -1.83 3.94 -8.55
N TRP A 128 -1.58 2.70 -8.97
CA TRP A 128 -2.45 1.97 -9.90
C TRP A 128 -3.84 1.71 -9.32
N VAL A 129 -3.95 1.27 -8.05
CA VAL A 129 -5.24 1.07 -7.37
C VAL A 129 -6.01 2.38 -7.30
N TYR A 130 -5.36 3.47 -6.88
CA TYR A 130 -6.02 4.77 -6.77
C TYR A 130 -6.45 5.29 -8.15
N HIS A 131 -5.67 5.02 -9.21
CA HIS A 131 -6.05 5.33 -10.58
C HIS A 131 -7.33 4.59 -11.02
N LYS A 132 -7.42 3.29 -10.72
CA LYS A 132 -8.53 2.43 -11.18
C LYS A 132 -9.81 2.61 -10.37
N THR A 133 -9.68 2.86 -9.07
CA THR A 133 -10.81 2.96 -8.14
C THR A 133 -11.25 4.41 -7.92
N ASN A 134 -10.34 5.38 -8.10
CA ASN A 134 -10.53 6.79 -7.73
C ASN A 134 -11.04 6.96 -6.28
N SER A 135 -10.68 6.04 -5.39
CA SER A 135 -11.16 5.98 -4.01
C SER A 135 -9.97 5.92 -3.06
N ILE A 136 -9.79 6.98 -2.27
CA ILE A 136 -8.69 7.02 -1.28
C ILE A 136 -8.96 6.04 -0.14
N ILE A 137 -10.24 5.82 0.17
CA ILE A 137 -10.70 4.88 1.19
C ILE A 137 -10.29 3.45 0.80
N ASN A 138 -10.41 3.07 -0.47
CA ASN A 138 -9.97 1.76 -0.95
C ASN A 138 -8.47 1.56 -0.75
N ASN A 139 -7.67 2.57 -1.12
CA ASN A 139 -6.22 2.53 -0.91
C ASN A 139 -5.86 2.39 0.56
N ILE A 140 -6.48 3.17 1.46
CA ILE A 140 -6.25 3.09 2.90
C ILE A 140 -6.58 1.69 3.43
N PHE A 141 -7.73 1.13 3.05
CA PHE A 141 -8.12 -0.22 3.48
C PHE A 141 -7.17 -1.30 2.96
N LEU A 142 -6.80 -1.24 1.68
CA LEU A 142 -5.85 -2.18 1.09
C LEU A 142 -4.48 -2.09 1.78
N HIS A 143 -4.00 -0.88 2.06
CA HIS A 143 -2.73 -0.65 2.75
C HIS A 143 -2.79 -1.16 4.20
N PHE A 144 -3.88 -0.89 4.93
CA PHE A 144 -4.10 -1.47 6.26
C PHE A 144 -4.06 -3.01 6.25
N ILE A 145 -4.79 -3.65 5.31
CA ILE A 145 -4.82 -5.11 5.17
C ILE A 145 -3.42 -5.64 4.85
N TYR A 146 -2.72 -4.98 3.94
CA TYR A 146 -1.36 -5.35 3.57
C TYR A 146 -0.39 -5.27 4.76
N ASN A 147 -0.34 -4.16 5.49
CA ASN A 147 0.53 -4.01 6.65
C ASN A 147 0.17 -5.02 7.75
N THR A 148 -1.12 -5.23 8.00
CA THR A 148 -1.59 -6.23 8.98
C THR A 148 -1.15 -7.64 8.58
N SER A 149 -1.22 -7.99 7.29
CA SER A 149 -0.77 -9.29 6.79
C SER A 149 0.73 -9.50 6.98
N LEU A 150 1.55 -8.47 6.76
CA LEU A 150 3.00 -8.54 6.95
C LEU A 150 3.36 -8.71 8.42
N VAL A 151 2.75 -7.93 9.31
CA VAL A 151 2.98 -8.08 10.76
C VAL A 151 2.53 -9.46 11.24
N THR A 152 1.34 -9.92 10.84
CA THR A 152 0.83 -11.25 11.22
C THR A 152 1.77 -12.36 10.74
N LEU A 153 2.27 -12.28 9.50
CA LEU A 153 3.24 -13.24 8.99
C LEU A 153 4.55 -13.19 9.77
N ALA A 154 5.05 -11.99 10.10
CA ALA A 154 6.27 -11.84 10.90
C ALA A 154 6.12 -12.49 12.29
N LEU A 155 4.97 -12.29 12.95
CA LEU A 155 4.66 -12.94 14.23
C LEU A 155 4.64 -14.47 14.12
N PHE A 156 4.01 -14.99 13.06
CA PHE A 156 3.95 -16.43 12.83
C PHE A 156 5.34 -17.05 12.60
N LEU A 157 6.25 -16.35 11.93
CA LEU A 157 7.61 -16.82 11.66
C LEU A 157 8.57 -16.70 12.86
N MET A 158 8.20 -15.96 13.89
CA MET A 158 9.01 -15.76 15.10
C MET A 158 8.73 -16.79 16.20
N ASN A 159 7.58 -17.46 16.13
CA ASN A 159 7.21 -18.57 17.01
C ASN A 159 7.72 -19.89 16.42
#